data_AF-A0A7S2F3R2-F1
#
_entry.id   AF-A0A7S2F3R2-F1
#
_cell.length_a   1.000
_cell.length_b   1.000
_cell.length_c   1.000
_cell.angle_alpha   90.00
_cell.angle_beta   90.00
_cell.angle_gamma   90.00
#
_symmetry.space_group_name_H-M   'P 1'
#
loop_
_entity.id
_entity.type
_entity.pdbx_description
1 polymer ?
#
loop_
_entity_poly.entity_id
_entity_poly.type
_entity_poly.pdbx_seq_one_letter_code
_entity_poly.pdbx_strand_id
1 'polypeptide(L)'
;RNVLGRGPGTCLVVVVGGAKEATYVEPGEIRLVLENRKGFVREAIISGADLVPILAFGETDLYASVKLEEVASSTWFVSAFKSFRRLVARTTGVSTPIFRGRGIFLKDIGLMPLRKPVNLVVGAPVETPRVDKDFKPKFDRSNGKPLNDDAKVVEEVHHRYIEAVKSLYQTHKNALWNTPGINRRGTLKID
;
A
#
# COMPACT_ATOMS: atom_id res chain seq x y z
N ARG A 1 -22.32 -8.58 -9.75
CA ARG A 1 -20.90 -8.28 -10.01
C ARG A 1 -20.13 -9.57 -9.78
N ASN A 2 -19.48 -10.14 -10.79
CA ASN A 2 -18.64 -11.34 -10.62
C ASN A 2 -17.25 -11.02 -11.18
N VAL A 3 -16.39 -10.44 -10.34
CA VAL A 3 -15.07 -9.94 -10.73
C VAL A 3 -14.11 -11.10 -11.04
N LEU A 4 -14.41 -12.31 -10.55
CA LEU A 4 -13.66 -13.55 -10.74
C LEU A 4 -14.44 -14.61 -11.53
N GLY A 5 -15.41 -14.20 -12.34
CA GLY A 5 -16.33 -15.10 -13.05
C GLY A 5 -15.73 -15.87 -14.24
N ARG A 6 -14.43 -15.75 -14.50
CA ARG A 6 -13.74 -16.37 -15.64
C ARG A 6 -13.31 -17.82 -15.42
N GLY A 7 -13.56 -18.36 -14.23
CA GLY A 7 -13.26 -19.75 -13.89
C GLY A 7 -11.84 -19.95 -13.32
N PRO A 8 -11.45 -21.23 -13.10
CA PRO A 8 -10.18 -21.60 -12.49
C PRO A 8 -8.98 -21.05 -13.28
N GLY A 9 -7.90 -20.70 -12.58
CA GLY A 9 -6.68 -20.14 -13.19
C GLY A 9 -6.73 -18.63 -13.43
N THR A 10 -7.80 -17.95 -13.00
CA THR A 10 -7.86 -16.48 -13.01
C THR A 10 -7.48 -15.88 -11.66
N CYS A 11 -6.77 -14.76 -11.71
CA CYS A 11 -6.33 -14.03 -10.53
C CYS A 11 -6.66 -12.54 -10.73
N LEU A 12 -7.05 -11.88 -9.64
CA LEU A 12 -7.21 -10.44 -9.58
C LEU A 12 -6.17 -9.89 -8.61
N VAL A 13 -5.40 -8.92 -9.07
CA VAL A 13 -4.46 -8.19 -8.21
C VAL A 13 -5.12 -6.90 -7.75
N VAL A 14 -5.25 -6.74 -6.43
CA VAL A 14 -5.77 -5.51 -5.82
C VAL A 14 -4.64 -4.81 -5.09
N VAL A 15 -4.32 -3.60 -5.54
CA VAL A 15 -3.41 -2.73 -4.80
C VAL A 15 -4.24 -2.03 -3.72
N VAL A 16 -4.12 -2.53 -2.49
CA VAL A 16 -4.90 -2.03 -1.35
C VAL A 16 -4.45 -0.64 -0.91
N GLY A 17 -3.29 -0.18 -1.38
CA GLY A 17 -2.67 1.07 -1.00
C GLY A 17 -3.40 2.33 -1.45
N GLY A 18 -2.86 3.50 -1.11
CA GLY A 18 -3.43 4.77 -1.59
C GLY A 18 -2.61 6.01 -1.23
N ALA A 19 -3.14 7.18 -1.54
CA ALA A 19 -2.42 8.46 -1.36
C ALA A 19 -1.90 8.73 0.06
N LYS A 20 -2.55 8.16 1.09
CA LYS A 20 -2.08 8.24 2.49
C LYS A 20 -0.71 7.61 2.64
N GLU A 21 -0.49 6.41 2.10
CA GLU A 21 0.80 5.70 2.16
C GLU A 21 1.89 6.46 1.44
N ALA A 22 1.57 7.06 0.29
CA ALA A 22 2.50 7.89 -0.48
C ALA A 22 3.00 9.14 0.28
N THR A 23 2.31 9.55 1.35
CA THR A 23 2.71 10.67 2.20
C THR A 23 3.71 10.26 3.28
N TYR A 24 3.77 8.97 3.64
CA TYR A 24 4.62 8.45 4.71
C TYR A 24 5.91 7.77 4.19
N VAL A 25 6.27 7.99 2.94
CA VAL A 25 7.42 7.33 2.31
C VAL A 25 8.72 7.84 2.95
N GLU A 26 9.31 6.99 3.77
CA GLU A 26 10.64 7.16 4.33
C GLU A 26 11.55 6.03 3.82
N PRO A 27 12.76 6.33 3.31
CA PRO A 27 13.69 5.31 2.86
C PRO A 27 13.98 4.30 3.97
N GLY A 28 13.84 3.02 3.63
CA GLY A 28 14.05 1.93 4.57
C GLY A 28 12.83 1.52 5.39
N GLU A 29 11.76 2.32 5.49
CA GLU A 29 10.53 1.92 6.19
C GLU A 29 9.50 1.31 5.23
N ILE A 30 8.71 0.34 5.72
CA ILE A 30 7.52 -0.17 5.02
C ILE A 30 6.31 0.16 5.88
N ARG A 31 5.50 1.13 5.43
CA ARG A 31 4.28 1.53 6.12
C ARG A 31 3.06 1.23 5.26
N LEU A 32 2.22 0.32 5.76
CA LEU A 32 1.01 -0.13 5.09
C LEU A 32 -0.21 0.43 5.81
N VAL A 33 -1.19 0.94 5.09
CA VAL A 33 -2.48 1.34 5.68
C VAL A 33 -3.47 0.20 5.39
N LEU A 34 -3.50 -0.81 6.25
CA LEU A 34 -4.32 -2.00 6.10
C LEU A 34 -5.34 -2.21 7.22
N GLU A 35 -5.15 -1.70 8.44
CA GLU A 35 -6.00 -2.05 9.61
C GLU A 35 -7.49 -1.80 9.35
N ASN A 36 -7.77 -0.69 8.67
CA ASN A 36 -9.14 -0.25 8.37
C ASN A 36 -9.61 -0.66 6.97
N ARG A 37 -8.77 -1.30 6.16
CA ARG A 37 -9.06 -1.60 4.74
C ARG A 37 -9.64 -3.01 4.55
N LYS A 38 -10.84 -3.25 5.07
CA LYS A 38 -11.51 -4.57 5.03
C LYS A 38 -12.24 -4.88 3.71
N GLY A 39 -12.32 -3.92 2.79
CA GLY A 39 -13.13 -4.02 1.57
C GLY A 39 -12.68 -5.13 0.61
N PHE A 40 -11.37 -5.32 0.43
CA PHE A 40 -10.84 -6.36 -0.45
C PHE A 40 -11.14 -7.77 0.09
N VAL A 41 -11.09 -7.95 1.41
CA VAL A 41 -11.45 -9.22 2.08
C VAL A 41 -12.93 -9.53 1.88
N ARG A 42 -13.79 -8.53 2.05
CA ARG A 42 -15.22 -8.67 1.77
C ARG A 42 -15.48 -9.15 0.34
N GLU A 43 -14.84 -8.54 -0.65
CA GLU A 43 -15.02 -8.93 -2.06
C GLU A 43 -14.45 -10.31 -2.36
N ALA A 44 -13.34 -10.70 -1.72
CA ALA A 44 -12.76 -12.04 -1.84
C ALA A 44 -13.71 -13.12 -1.31
N ILE A 45 -14.29 -12.91 -0.12
CA ILE A 45 -15.27 -13.83 0.48
C ILE A 45 -16.53 -13.95 -0.40
N ILE A 46 -17.09 -12.82 -0.86
CA ILE A 46 -18.27 -12.84 -1.74
C ILE A 46 -17.99 -13.58 -3.06
N SER A 47 -16.75 -13.48 -3.55
CA SER A 47 -16.32 -14.15 -4.78
C SER A 47 -15.86 -15.59 -4.56
N GLY A 48 -15.74 -16.05 -3.32
CA GLY A 48 -15.21 -17.37 -2.96
C GLY A 48 -13.75 -17.56 -3.38
N ALA A 49 -12.93 -16.51 -3.26
CA ALA A 49 -11.55 -16.51 -3.71
C ALA A 49 -10.57 -16.36 -2.55
N ASP A 50 -9.50 -17.15 -2.58
CA ASP A 50 -8.46 -17.09 -1.55
C ASP A 50 -7.59 -15.85 -1.70
N LEU A 51 -7.17 -15.31 -0.56
CA LEU A 51 -6.34 -14.10 -0.50
C LEU A 51 -4.87 -14.49 -0.46
N VAL A 52 -4.07 -14.03 -1.42
CA VAL A 52 -2.63 -14.28 -1.42
C VAL A 52 -1.90 -13.01 -0.95
N PRO A 53 -1.21 -13.02 0.20
CA PRO A 53 -0.45 -11.87 0.68
C PRO A 53 0.82 -11.70 -0.16
N ILE A 54 1.01 -10.49 -0.67
CA ILE A 54 2.19 -10.11 -1.46
C ILE A 54 2.79 -8.86 -0.83
N LEU A 55 4.12 -8.87 -0.61
CA LEU A 55 4.84 -7.73 -0.05
C LEU A 55 6.01 -7.34 -0.97
N ALA A 56 6.15 -6.04 -1.20
CA ALA A 56 7.22 -5.47 -2.02
C ALA A 56 8.29 -4.83 -1.14
N PHE A 57 9.51 -5.38 -1.16
CA PHE A 57 10.67 -4.79 -0.51
C PHE A 57 11.39 -3.82 -1.45
N GLY A 58 11.73 -2.63 -0.95
CA GLY A 58 12.51 -1.63 -1.67
C GLY A 58 11.70 -0.62 -2.49
N GLU A 59 10.36 -0.65 -2.42
CA GLU A 59 9.49 0.33 -3.08
C GLU A 59 9.80 1.76 -2.62
N THR A 60 9.99 1.97 -1.32
CA THR A 60 10.28 3.30 -0.74
C THR A 60 11.62 3.87 -1.19
N ASP A 61 12.53 3.02 -1.67
CA ASP A 61 13.83 3.49 -2.16
C ASP A 61 13.77 4.02 -3.59
N LEU A 62 12.72 3.67 -4.35
CA LEU A 62 12.54 4.11 -5.74
C LEU A 62 12.39 5.63 -5.85
N TYR A 63 11.91 6.28 -4.80
CA TYR A 63 11.74 7.71 -4.76
C TYR A 63 12.38 8.29 -3.51
N ALA A 64 13.34 9.19 -3.70
CA ALA A 64 13.84 9.96 -2.56
C ALA A 64 12.82 11.05 -2.23
N SER A 65 12.31 11.06 -0.99
CA SER A 65 11.51 12.15 -0.46
C SER A 65 12.38 13.40 -0.39
N VAL A 66 12.19 14.30 -1.35
CA VAL A 66 12.85 15.61 -1.32
C VAL A 66 12.20 16.42 -0.22
N LYS A 67 12.92 16.68 0.87
CA LYS A 67 12.54 17.78 1.75
C LYS A 67 12.69 19.05 0.92
N LEU A 68 11.59 19.80 0.79
CA LEU A 68 11.52 21.03 -0.01
C LEU A 68 12.62 22.04 0.37
N GLU A 69 13.10 21.94 1.62
CA GLU A 69 14.18 22.72 2.21
C GLU A 69 15.56 22.42 1.60
N GLU A 70 15.79 21.22 1.06
CA GLU A 70 17.08 20.83 0.47
C GLU A 70 17.24 21.21 -1.01
N VAL A 71 16.14 21.42 -1.75
CA VAL A 71 16.18 21.61 -3.21
C VAL A 71 16.10 23.07 -3.65
N ALA A 72 15.75 24.01 -2.77
CA ALA A 72 15.65 25.40 -3.15
C ALA A 72 16.12 26.35 -2.05
N SER A 73 17.34 26.87 -2.21
CA SER A 73 17.84 28.08 -1.54
C SER A 73 17.16 29.37 -2.05
N SER A 74 16.28 29.28 -3.06
CA SER A 74 15.53 30.40 -3.62
C SER A 74 14.06 30.40 -3.17
N THR A 75 13.72 31.36 -2.32
CA THR A 75 12.41 31.54 -1.66
C THR A 75 11.21 31.59 -2.62
N TRP A 76 11.40 32.08 -3.85
CA TRP A 76 10.30 32.32 -4.81
C TRP A 76 9.78 31.05 -5.48
N PHE A 77 10.65 30.11 -5.84
CA PHE A 77 10.23 28.82 -6.38
C PHE A 77 9.46 28.03 -5.32
N VAL A 78 9.94 28.01 -4.08
CA VAL A 78 9.25 27.36 -2.95
C VAL A 78 7.83 27.91 -2.75
N SER A 79 7.65 29.23 -2.86
CA SER A 79 6.34 29.88 -2.70
C SER A 79 5.36 29.55 -3.85
N ALA A 80 5.84 29.56 -5.09
CA ALA A 80 5.06 29.18 -6.26
C ALA A 80 4.62 27.70 -6.19
N PHE A 81 5.53 26.79 -5.82
CA PHE A 81 5.23 25.37 -5.65
C PHE A 81 4.27 25.09 -4.49
N LYS A 82 4.42 25.77 -3.34
CA LYS A 82 3.45 25.68 -2.23
C LYS A 82 2.05 26.14 -2.62
N SER A 83 1.95 27.10 -3.54
CA SER A 83 0.68 27.64 -4.02
C SER A 83 0.03 26.67 -5.02
N PHE A 84 0.82 26.09 -5.93
CA PHE A 84 0.36 25.02 -6.83
C PHE A 84 -0.10 23.77 -6.08
N ARG A 85 0.66 23.29 -5.09
CA ARG A 85 0.27 22.14 -4.25
C ARG A 85 -1.03 22.42 -3.49
N ARG A 86 -1.24 23.64 -2.99
CA ARG A 86 -2.51 24.06 -2.36
C ARG A 86 -3.67 24.08 -3.35
N LEU A 87 -3.44 24.52 -4.58
CA LEU A 87 -4.46 24.53 -5.63
C LEU A 87 -4.86 23.10 -6.02
N VAL A 88 -3.87 22.24 -6.31
CA VAL A 88 -4.09 20.84 -6.69
C VAL A 88 -4.75 20.05 -5.56
N ALA A 89 -4.29 20.22 -4.32
CA ALA A 89 -4.92 19.58 -3.17
C ALA A 89 -6.37 20.05 -2.97
N ARG A 90 -6.66 21.34 -3.25
CA ARG A 90 -8.04 21.87 -3.19
C ARG A 90 -8.93 21.35 -4.32
N THR A 91 -8.39 21.12 -5.51
CA THR A 91 -9.18 20.66 -6.67
C THR A 91 -9.34 19.14 -6.73
N THR A 92 -8.35 18.37 -6.27
CA THR A 92 -8.35 16.89 -6.42
C THR A 92 -8.44 16.14 -5.09
N GLY A 93 -8.39 16.82 -3.95
CA GLY A 93 -8.50 16.19 -2.62
C GLY A 93 -7.31 15.30 -2.23
N VAL A 94 -6.27 15.24 -3.07
CA VAL A 94 -5.08 14.39 -2.89
C VAL A 94 -3.83 15.27 -2.95
N SER A 95 -2.98 15.21 -1.93
CA SER A 95 -1.70 15.90 -1.93
C SER A 95 -0.73 15.16 -2.84
N THR A 96 -0.33 15.77 -3.96
CA THR A 96 0.72 15.23 -4.83
C THR A 96 2.05 15.20 -4.04
N PRO A 97 2.62 14.02 -3.73
CA PRO A 97 3.95 13.94 -3.16
C PRO A 97 4.95 14.34 -4.24
N ILE A 98 5.96 15.12 -3.87
CA ILE A 98 7.09 15.41 -4.76
C ILE A 98 8.10 14.30 -4.54
N PHE A 99 8.23 13.43 -5.53
CA PHE A 99 9.22 12.37 -5.54
C PHE A 99 10.45 12.82 -6.34
N ARG A 100 11.68 12.62 -5.84
CA ARG A 100 12.88 12.72 -6.68
C ARG A 100 13.01 11.45 -7.50
N GLY A 101 12.65 11.55 -8.76
CA GLY A 101 12.96 10.56 -9.79
C GLY A 101 13.91 11.13 -10.86
N ARG A 102 14.27 10.33 -11.88
CA ARG A 102 14.98 10.80 -13.08
C ARG A 102 14.04 11.63 -13.96
N GLY A 103 14.55 12.74 -14.50
CA GLY A 103 13.83 13.59 -15.46
C GLY A 103 13.80 13.02 -16.87
N ILE A 104 12.81 13.46 -17.65
CA ILE A 104 12.80 13.35 -19.11
C ILE A 104 13.77 14.38 -19.73
N PHE A 105 14.11 15.47 -19.02
CA PHE A 105 14.96 16.56 -19.56
C PHE A 105 16.18 16.99 -18.72
N LEU A 106 16.26 16.69 -17.40
CA LEU A 106 17.42 16.98 -16.55
C LEU A 106 17.71 15.81 -15.58
N LYS A 107 18.99 15.54 -15.32
CA LYS A 107 19.51 14.28 -14.73
C LYS A 107 19.09 14.00 -13.28
N ASP A 108 18.40 14.92 -12.61
CA ASP A 108 18.23 14.90 -11.15
C ASP A 108 16.86 15.36 -10.62
N ILE A 109 15.91 15.71 -11.50
CA ILE A 109 14.54 16.08 -11.11
C ILE A 109 13.55 15.48 -12.12
N GLY A 110 12.72 14.55 -11.68
CA GLY A 110 11.68 13.96 -12.52
C GLY A 110 10.79 12.94 -11.83
N LEU A 111 9.85 12.39 -12.58
CA LEU A 111 8.84 11.44 -12.10
C LEU A 111 9.29 9.97 -12.23
N MET A 112 10.43 9.69 -12.87
CA MET A 112 10.85 8.32 -13.15
C MET A 112 11.53 7.69 -11.94
N PRO A 113 11.17 6.48 -11.50
CA PRO A 113 11.78 5.85 -10.33
C PRO A 113 13.29 5.70 -10.47
N LEU A 114 14.00 5.76 -9.33
CA LEU A 114 15.41 5.43 -9.24
C LEU A 114 15.63 3.97 -9.63
N ARG A 115 16.78 3.68 -10.26
CA ARG A 115 17.18 2.31 -10.64
C ARG A 115 17.63 1.54 -9.40
N LYS A 116 16.67 1.14 -8.57
CA LYS A 116 16.91 0.31 -7.38
C LYS A 116 16.07 -0.96 -7.47
N PRO A 117 16.59 -2.09 -6.93
CA PRO A 117 15.88 -3.35 -6.98
C PRO A 117 14.64 -3.31 -6.07
N VAL A 118 13.53 -3.84 -6.61
CA VAL A 118 12.30 -4.17 -5.87
C VAL A 118 12.16 -5.68 -5.86
N ASN A 119 12.04 -6.26 -4.67
CA ASN A 119 11.86 -7.69 -4.50
C ASN A 119 10.44 -7.97 -4.04
N LEU A 120 9.68 -8.76 -4.80
CA LEU A 120 8.35 -9.20 -4.44
C LEU A 120 8.44 -10.56 -3.73
N VAL A 121 7.84 -10.65 -2.56
CA VAL A 121 7.64 -11.92 -1.85
C VAL A 121 6.16 -12.27 -1.87
N VAL A 122 5.86 -13.53 -2.13
CA VAL A 122 4.50 -14.07 -2.22
C VAL A 122 4.34 -15.09 -1.11
N GLY A 123 3.34 -14.89 -0.26
CA GLY A 123 3.03 -15.81 0.83
C GLY A 123 2.06 -16.91 0.44
N ALA A 124 1.76 -17.77 1.42
CA ALA A 124 0.76 -18.81 1.27
C ALA A 124 -0.67 -18.21 1.17
N PRO A 125 -1.58 -18.84 0.41
CA PRO A 125 -2.97 -18.42 0.34
C PRO A 125 -3.65 -18.45 1.72
N VAL A 126 -4.46 -17.43 1.98
CA VAL A 126 -5.38 -17.34 3.13
C VAL A 126 -6.76 -17.74 2.63
N GLU A 127 -7.19 -18.92 3.04
CA GLU A 127 -8.47 -19.50 2.66
C GLU A 127 -9.64 -18.64 3.14
N THR A 128 -10.61 -18.41 2.25
CA THR A 128 -11.84 -17.70 2.58
C THR A 128 -12.99 -18.68 2.78
N PRO A 129 -13.90 -18.43 3.76
CA PRO A 129 -15.07 -19.26 3.93
C PRO A 129 -16.01 -19.11 2.73
N ARG A 130 -16.65 -20.21 2.34
CA ARG A 130 -17.76 -20.16 1.38
C ARG A 130 -18.99 -19.60 2.08
N VAL A 131 -19.57 -18.56 1.49
CA VAL A 131 -20.73 -17.86 2.03
C VAL A 131 -21.92 -17.93 1.07
N ASP A 132 -23.11 -17.82 1.64
CA ASP A 132 -24.35 -17.80 0.88
C ASP A 132 -24.60 -16.45 0.19
N LYS A 133 -25.54 -16.43 -0.74
CA LYS A 133 -25.93 -15.22 -1.49
C LYS A 133 -26.43 -14.07 -0.61
N ASP A 134 -26.85 -14.36 0.62
CA ASP A 134 -27.34 -13.37 1.58
C ASP A 134 -26.25 -12.74 2.45
N PHE A 135 -24.98 -13.09 2.25
CA PHE A 135 -23.84 -12.52 2.96
C PHE A 135 -23.74 -11.01 2.77
N LYS A 136 -24.04 -10.26 3.84
CA LYS A 136 -24.14 -8.80 3.84
C LYS A 136 -23.43 -8.24 5.07
N PRO A 137 -22.09 -8.22 5.07
CA PRO A 137 -21.32 -7.67 6.19
C PRO A 137 -21.60 -6.17 6.34
N LYS A 138 -21.94 -5.76 7.57
CA LYS A 138 -22.22 -4.37 7.95
C LYS A 138 -21.16 -3.90 8.95
N PHE A 139 -20.50 -2.81 8.60
CA PHE A 139 -19.53 -2.14 9.47
C PHE A 139 -20.06 -0.77 9.89
N ASP A 140 -19.76 -0.38 11.13
CA ASP A 140 -20.00 0.98 11.59
C ASP A 140 -19.12 1.95 10.80
N ARG A 141 -19.73 2.99 10.22
CA ARG A 141 -19.03 4.00 9.43
C ARG A 141 -18.11 4.89 10.28
N SER A 142 -18.42 5.03 11.55
CA SER A 142 -17.67 5.89 12.47
C SER A 142 -16.45 5.17 13.05
N ASN A 143 -16.63 3.92 13.51
CA ASN A 143 -15.61 3.20 14.26
C ASN A 143 -15.05 1.96 13.54
N GLY A 144 -15.54 1.58 12.36
CA GLY A 144 -15.07 0.41 11.60
C GLY A 144 -15.34 -0.95 12.26
N LYS A 145 -16.14 -0.97 13.33
CA LYS A 145 -16.51 -2.17 14.10
C LYS A 145 -17.57 -3.00 13.37
N PRO A 146 -17.55 -4.34 13.51
CA PRO A 146 -18.58 -5.20 12.93
C PRO A 146 -19.92 -4.97 13.63
N LEU A 147 -21.00 -4.82 12.86
CA LEU A 147 -22.37 -4.68 13.36
C LEU A 147 -23.16 -6.00 13.31
N ASN A 148 -22.70 -6.97 12.54
CA ASN A 148 -23.33 -8.29 12.38
C ASN A 148 -22.30 -9.41 12.33
N ASP A 149 -22.76 -10.66 12.41
CA ASP A 149 -21.88 -11.82 12.41
C ASP A 149 -21.12 -11.97 11.09
N ASP A 150 -21.73 -11.66 9.94
CA ASP A 150 -21.04 -11.62 8.64
C ASP A 150 -19.82 -10.68 8.67
N ALA A 151 -19.92 -9.52 9.32
CA ALA A 151 -18.80 -8.58 9.43
C ALA A 151 -17.69 -9.11 10.35
N LYS A 152 -18.03 -9.93 11.36
CA LYS A 152 -17.03 -10.60 12.20
C LYS A 152 -16.22 -11.62 11.38
N VAL A 153 -16.87 -12.34 10.47
CA VAL A 153 -16.18 -13.27 9.55
C VAL A 153 -15.16 -12.52 8.68
N VAL A 154 -15.55 -11.37 8.11
CA VAL A 154 -14.61 -10.52 7.34
C VAL A 154 -13.45 -10.05 8.22
N GLU A 155 -13.72 -9.68 9.47
CA GLU A 155 -12.69 -9.21 10.41
C GLU A 155 -11.70 -10.32 10.80
N GLU A 156 -12.17 -11.55 11.00
CA GLU A 156 -11.33 -12.71 11.28
C GLU A 156 -10.40 -13.03 10.11
N VAL A 157 -10.93 -13.11 8.89
CA VAL A 157 -10.12 -13.35 7.68
C VAL A 157 -9.12 -12.21 7.46
N HIS A 158 -9.54 -10.97 7.71
CA HIS A 158 -8.66 -9.80 7.62
C HIS A 158 -7.51 -9.87 8.65
N HIS A 159 -7.79 -10.31 9.87
CA HIS A 159 -6.76 -10.53 10.89
C HIS A 159 -5.74 -11.58 10.44
N ARG A 160 -6.22 -12.74 9.95
CA ARG A 160 -5.36 -13.79 9.39
C ARG A 160 -4.51 -13.29 8.22
N TYR A 161 -5.07 -12.45 7.36
CA TYR A 161 -4.33 -11.82 6.27
C TYR A 161 -3.22 -10.89 6.79
N ILE A 162 -3.52 -10.03 7.77
CA ILE A 162 -2.52 -9.15 8.39
C ILE A 162 -1.41 -9.97 9.05
N GLU A 163 -1.75 -11.03 9.77
CA GLU A 163 -0.77 -11.94 10.36
C GLU A 163 0.11 -12.61 9.30
N ALA A 164 -0.47 -13.05 8.19
CA ALA A 164 0.28 -13.62 7.08
C ALA A 164 1.26 -12.60 6.47
N VAL A 165 0.85 -11.34 6.29
CA VAL A 165 1.74 -10.26 5.82
C VAL A 165 2.84 -9.97 6.83
N LYS A 166 2.53 -9.91 8.14
CA LYS A 166 3.52 -9.74 9.20
C LYS A 166 4.53 -10.90 9.21
N SER A 167 4.05 -12.14 9.10
CA SER A 167 4.89 -13.34 9.03
C SER A 167 5.82 -13.30 7.81
N LEU A 168 5.27 -12.98 6.64
CA LEU A 168 6.03 -12.83 5.39
C LEU A 168 7.17 -11.80 5.54
N TYR A 169 6.88 -10.67 6.19
CA TYR A 169 7.90 -9.68 6.51
C TYR A 169 8.96 -10.23 7.46
N GLN A 170 8.57 -10.87 8.57
CA GLN A 170 9.52 -11.40 9.55
C GLN A 170 10.45 -12.46 8.96
N THR A 171 9.95 -13.31 8.06
CA THR A 171 10.74 -14.33 7.38
C THR A 171 11.77 -13.71 6.43
N HIS A 172 11.42 -12.63 5.73
CA HIS A 172 12.26 -12.08 4.66
C HIS A 172 13.04 -10.81 5.01
N LYS A 173 12.78 -10.19 6.17
CA LYS A 173 13.46 -8.94 6.59
C LYS A 173 14.98 -9.06 6.66
N ASN A 174 15.52 -10.25 6.92
CA ASN A 174 16.96 -10.50 7.04
C ASN A 174 17.53 -11.28 5.84
N ALA A 175 16.78 -11.41 4.75
CA ALA A 175 17.25 -12.15 3.59
C ALA A 175 18.49 -11.50 2.96
N LEU A 176 19.37 -12.31 2.37
CA LEU A 176 20.61 -11.82 1.75
C LEU A 176 20.35 -10.82 0.61
N TRP A 177 19.28 -11.01 -0.16
CA TRP A 177 18.84 -10.06 -1.20
C TRP A 177 18.18 -8.81 -0.65
N ASN A 178 17.82 -8.83 0.65
CA ASN A 178 17.38 -7.67 1.41
C ASN A 178 18.58 -7.02 2.13
N THR A 179 19.79 -7.06 1.55
CA THR A 179 20.97 -6.47 2.18
C THR A 179 20.92 -4.94 2.15
N PRO A 180 21.33 -4.27 3.24
CA PRO A 180 21.30 -2.82 3.36
C PRO A 180 22.53 -2.19 2.68
N GLY A 181 22.28 -1.23 1.79
CA GLY A 181 23.34 -0.40 1.18
C GLY A 181 23.39 1.04 1.69
N ILE A 182 22.25 1.57 2.15
CA ILE A 182 22.08 2.76 3.00
C ILE A 182 20.66 2.57 3.60
N ASN A 183 20.52 2.34 4.91
CA ASN A 183 19.26 2.43 5.69
C ASN A 183 18.13 1.37 5.58
N ARG A 184 18.30 0.17 5.03
CA ARG A 184 17.23 -0.87 5.10
C ARG A 184 17.16 -1.62 6.44
N ARG A 185 17.16 -0.91 7.58
CA ARG A 185 16.68 -1.49 8.85
C ARG A 185 15.18 -1.26 8.92
N GLY A 186 14.44 -1.96 8.06
CA GLY A 186 13.02 -1.69 7.93
C GLY A 186 12.26 -1.98 9.21
N THR A 187 11.32 -1.10 9.50
CA THR A 187 10.22 -1.41 10.39
C THR A 187 8.99 -1.57 9.52
N LEU A 188 8.25 -2.66 9.73
CA LEU A 188 6.92 -2.80 9.17
C LEU A 188 5.94 -2.13 10.13
N LYS A 189 5.28 -1.08 9.68
CA LYS A 189 4.17 -0.45 10.40
C LYS A 189 2.88 -0.70 9.62
N ILE A 190 1.85 -1.11 10.32
CA ILE A 190 0.52 -1.35 9.76
C ILE A 190 -0.44 -0.44 10.54
N ASP A 191 -1.08 0.49 9.84
CA ASP A 191 -2.09 1.45 10.36
C ASP A 191 -3.43 1.33 9.59
#